data_AF-A0A954YNC1-F1
#
_entry.id   AF-A0A954YNC1-F1
#
_cell.length_a   1.000
_cell.length_b   1.000
_cell.length_c   1.000
_cell.angle_alpha   90.00
_cell.angle_beta   90.00
_cell.angle_gamma   90.00
#
_symmetry.space_group_name_H-M   'P 1'
#
loop_
_entity.id
_entity.type
_entity.pdbx_description
1 polymer ?
#
loop_
_entity_poly.entity_id
_entity_poly.type
_entity_poly.pdbx_seq_one_letter_code
_entity_poly.pdbx_strand_id
1 'polypeptide(L)'
;MLSTAERRVLNIFRQFLSTPGEMVCFNGPQLATHNSALRQLSEKGFVSVEKFKGGYSLTQVGYAAMQEERKAQKAAKLRKAK
;
A
#
# COMPACT_ATOMS: atom_id res chain seq x y z
N MET A 1 -4.74 -10.37 -7.47
CA MET A 1 -5.70 -9.93 -6.43
C MET A 1 -4.92 -9.62 -5.16
N LEU A 2 -5.18 -8.49 -4.50
CA LEU A 2 -4.47 -8.09 -3.29
C LEU A 2 -5.13 -8.65 -2.03
N SER A 3 -4.32 -9.14 -1.08
CA SER A 3 -4.80 -9.60 0.22
C SER A 3 -5.32 -8.42 1.06
N THR A 4 -6.04 -8.70 2.14
CA THR A 4 -6.50 -7.64 3.06
C THR A 4 -5.32 -6.89 3.70
N ALA A 5 -4.22 -7.58 4.00
CA ALA A 5 -3.02 -6.97 4.59
C ALA A 5 -2.30 -6.06 3.58
N GLU A 6 -2.18 -6.49 2.33
CA GLU A 6 -1.58 -5.70 1.24
C GLU A 6 -2.39 -4.43 0.97
N ARG A 7 -3.72 -4.55 0.95
CA ARG A 7 -4.63 -3.39 0.79
C ARG A 7 -4.50 -2.39 1.94
N ARG A 8 -4.30 -2.86 3.17
CA ARG A 8 -4.04 -1.99 4.33
C ARG A 8 -2.75 -1.20 4.14
N VAL A 9 -1.68 -1.84 3.67
CA VAL A 9 -0.40 -1.16 3.38
C VAL A 9 -0.56 -0.10 2.31
N LEU A 10 -1.17 -0.41 1.16
CA LEU A 10 -1.43 0.61 0.12
C LEU A 10 -2.30 1.77 0.62
N ASN A 11 -3.23 1.50 1.54
CA ASN A 11 -4.01 2.58 2.17
C ASN A 11 -3.17 3.48 3.09
N ILE A 12 -2.08 2.99 3.69
CA ILE A 12 -1.15 3.83 4.46
C ILE A 12 -0.46 4.83 3.53
N PHE A 13 0.11 4.37 2.41
CA PHE A 13 0.67 5.28 1.40
C PHE A 13 -0.33 6.35 0.96
N ARG A 14 -1.59 5.96 0.76
CA ARG A 14 -2.67 6.91 0.46
C ARG A 14 -2.90 7.94 1.57
N GLN A 15 -2.84 7.54 2.83
CA GLN A 15 -3.02 8.45 3.97
C GLN A 15 -1.90 9.51 4.03
N PHE A 16 -0.69 9.15 3.59
CA PHE A 16 0.44 10.06 3.43
C PHE A 16 0.44 10.81 2.09
N LEU A 17 -0.60 10.65 1.26
CA LEU A 17 -0.71 11.25 -0.08
C LEU A 17 0.46 10.92 -1.02
N SER A 18 1.15 9.80 -0.77
CA SER A 18 2.35 9.43 -1.52
C SER A 18 2.05 9.14 -2.98
N THR A 19 2.89 9.66 -3.84
CA THR A 19 2.95 9.43 -5.29
C THR A 19 4.06 8.43 -5.64
N PRO A 20 4.12 7.92 -6.88
CA PRO A 20 5.21 7.03 -7.29
C PRO A 20 6.58 7.65 -7.04
N GLY A 21 7.49 6.88 -6.44
CA GLY A 21 8.84 7.31 -6.05
C GLY A 21 8.91 8.03 -4.70
N GLU A 22 7.77 8.36 -4.08
CA GLU A 22 7.77 8.91 -2.72
C GLU A 22 7.82 7.81 -1.67
N MET A 23 8.77 7.96 -0.75
CA MET A 23 9.03 7.02 0.32
C MET A 23 8.10 7.25 1.51
N VAL A 24 7.59 6.16 2.06
CA VAL A 24 6.97 6.11 3.38
C VAL A 24 7.83 5.26 4.31
N CYS A 25 8.16 5.82 5.46
CA CYS A 25 8.92 5.13 6.50
C CYS A 25 7.97 4.41 7.45
N PHE A 26 8.07 3.09 7.50
CA PHE A 26 7.41 2.25 8.47
C PHE A 26 8.37 2.01 9.64
N ASN A 27 7.98 2.41 10.85
CA ASN A 27 8.82 2.30 12.05
C ASN A 27 8.12 1.51 13.17
N GLY A 28 8.91 0.91 14.06
CA GLY A 28 8.43 0.31 15.30
C GLY A 28 7.32 -0.73 15.10
N PRO A 29 6.21 -0.66 15.87
CA PRO A 29 5.10 -1.60 15.76
C PRO A 29 4.46 -1.63 14.36
N GLN A 30 4.44 -0.50 13.65
CA GLN A 30 3.86 -0.41 12.32
C GLN A 30 4.66 -1.24 11.32
N LEU A 31 6.00 -1.20 11.39
CA LEU A 31 6.86 -2.05 10.57
C LEU A 31 6.65 -3.53 10.91
N ALA A 32 6.63 -3.89 12.20
CA ALA A 32 6.41 -5.27 12.63
C ALA A 32 5.05 -5.82 12.14
N THR A 33 4.00 -5.01 12.24
CA THR A 33 2.63 -5.37 11.83
C THR A 33 2.51 -5.59 10.32
N HIS A 34 3.24 -4.80 9.52
CA HIS A 34 3.10 -4.79 8.06
C HIS A 34 4.25 -5.47 7.31
N ASN A 35 5.27 -5.97 8.01
CA ASN A 35 6.50 -6.48 7.39
C ASN A 35 6.23 -7.52 6.30
N SER A 36 5.41 -8.53 6.60
CA SER A 36 5.08 -9.60 5.64
C SER A 36 4.36 -9.05 4.40
N ALA A 37 3.41 -8.13 4.58
CA ALA A 37 2.67 -7.51 3.47
C ALA A 37 3.56 -6.57 2.64
N LEU A 38 4.45 -5.81 3.28
CA LEU A 38 5.43 -4.95 2.61
C LEU A 38 6.39 -5.79 1.74
N ARG A 39 6.85 -6.93 2.28
CA ARG A 39 7.68 -7.88 1.54
C ARG A 39 6.94 -8.46 0.33
N GLN A 40 5.71 -8.93 0.51
CA GLN A 40 4.90 -9.46 -0.60
C GLN A 40 4.60 -8.41 -1.67
N LEU A 41 4.27 -7.17 -1.27
CA LEU A 41 4.08 -6.07 -2.20
C LEU A 41 5.37 -5.73 -2.96
N SER A 42 6.52 -5.85 -2.30
CA SER A 42 7.82 -5.64 -2.94
C SER A 42 8.13 -6.74 -3.94
N GLU A 43 7.91 -8.01 -3.58
CA GLU A 43 8.08 -9.16 -4.48
C GLU A 43 7.13 -9.09 -5.69
N LYS A 44 5.94 -8.48 -5.53
CA LYS A 44 4.99 -8.21 -6.61
C LYS A 44 5.27 -6.94 -7.41
N GLY A 45 6.31 -6.17 -7.05
CA GLY A 45 6.69 -4.94 -7.75
C GLY A 45 5.78 -3.73 -7.50
N PHE A 46 4.93 -3.75 -6.46
CA PHE A 46 4.07 -2.63 -6.10
C PHE A 46 4.79 -1.59 -5.23
N VAL A 47 5.80 -1.99 -4.47
CA VAL A 47 6.66 -1.09 -3.70
C VAL A 47 8.12 -1.44 -3.92
N SER A 48 9.02 -0.46 -3.84
CA SER A 48 10.46 -0.68 -3.79
C SER A 48 10.95 -0.54 -2.35
N VAL A 49 11.86 -1.42 -1.94
CA VAL A 49 12.59 -1.26 -0.69
C VAL A 49 13.61 -0.14 -0.87
N GLU A 50 13.62 0.81 0.04
CA GLU A 50 14.60 1.90 0.06
C GLU A 50 15.86 1.52 0.86
N LYS A 51 16.95 2.27 0.67
CA LYS A 51 18.19 2.08 1.43
C LYS A 51 17.98 2.26 2.94
N PHE A 52 17.00 3.09 3.32
CA PHE A 52 16.66 3.34 4.72
C PHE A 52 15.83 2.18 5.29
N LYS A 53 16.20 1.68 6.48
CA LYS A 53 15.50 0.56 7.12
C LYS A 53 14.03 0.92 7.40
N GLY A 54 13.12 0.14 6.82
CA GLY A 54 11.68 0.38 6.93
C GLY A 54 11.15 1.42 5.94
N GLY A 55 11.99 1.99 5.09
CA GLY A 55 11.60 2.85 3.98
C GLY A 55 11.12 2.02 2.79
N TYR A 56 9.93 2.36 2.30
CA TYR A 56 9.37 1.77 1.09
C TYR A 56 8.79 2.87 0.22
N SER A 57 9.04 2.82 -1.08
CA SER A 57 8.47 3.78 -2.05
C SER A 57 7.43 3.09 -2.93
N LEU A 58 6.40 3.84 -3.30
CA LEU A 58 5.41 3.36 -4.25
C LEU A 58 6.00 3.26 -5.65
N THR A 59 5.77 2.15 -6.34
CA THR A 59 6.03 2.08 -7.78
C THR A 59 4.84 2.63 -8.56
N GLN A 60 5.02 2.89 -9.86
CA GLN A 60 3.93 3.28 -10.75
C GLN A 60 2.79 2.24 -10.73
N VAL A 61 3.15 0.95 -10.71
CA VAL A 61 2.21 -0.17 -10.67
C VAL A 61 1.50 -0.24 -9.32
N GLY A 62 2.21 -0.02 -8.22
CA GLY A 62 1.62 0.07 -6.87
C GLY A 62 0.62 1.20 -6.74
N TYR A 63 0.94 2.35 -7.34
CA TYR A 63 0.05 3.51 -7.29
C TYR A 63 -1.24 3.25 -8.08
N ALA A 64 -1.13 2.67 -9.28
CA ALA A 64 -2.30 2.26 -10.04
C ALA A 64 -3.17 1.26 -9.24
N ALA A 65 -2.55 0.24 -8.63
CA ALA A 65 -3.26 -0.73 -7.81
C ALA A 65 -3.95 -0.09 -6.59
N MET A 66 -3.30 0.86 -5.92
CA MET A 66 -3.89 1.63 -4.82
C MET A 66 -5.15 2.41 -5.26
N GLN A 67 -5.10 3.02 -6.45
CA GLN A 67 -6.22 3.79 -6.99
C GLN A 67 -7.39 2.90 -7.43
N GLU A 68 -7.10 1.75 -8.03
CA GLU A 68 -8.13 0.76 -8.38
C GLU A 68 -8.80 0.18 -7.14
N GLU A 69 -8.04 -0.13 -6.09
CA GLU A 69 -8.59 -0.56 -4.80
C GLU A 69 -9.49 0.51 -4.16
N ARG A 70 -9.10 1.79 -4.26
CA ARG A 70 -9.94 2.91 -3.78
C ARG A 70 -11.28 2.93 -4.50
N LYS A 71 -11.29 2.79 -5.83
CA LYS A 71 -12.51 2.75 -6.64
C LYS A 71 -13.38 1.55 -6.25
N ALA A 72 -12.77 0.38 -6.13
CA ALA A 72 -13.46 -0.86 -5.73
C ALA A 72 -14.11 -0.75 -4.35
N GLN A 73 -13.40 -0.22 -3.36
CA GLN A 73 -13.94 0.01 -2.00
C GLN A 73 -15.11 1.00 -1.99
N LYS A 74 -15.04 2.05 -2.82
CA LYS A 74 -16.11 3.05 -2.94
C LYS A 74 -17.38 2.43 -3.54
N ALA A 75 -17.22 1.65 -4.60
CA ALA A 75 -18.33 0.91 -5.24
C ALA A 75 -18.96 -0.11 -4.28
N ALA A 76 -18.15 -0.83 -3.51
CA ALA A 76 -18.63 -1.77 -2.50
C ALA A 76 -19.43 -1.10 -1.38
N LYS A 77 -18.99 0.08 -0.90
CA LYS A 77 -19.75 0.86 0.09
C LYS A 77 -21.09 1.35 -0.47
N LEU A 78 -21.12 1.83 -1.71
CA LEU A 78 -22.36 2.30 -2.34
C LEU A 78 -23.40 1.19 -2.50
N ARG A 79 -22.96 -0.05 -2.78
CA ARG A 79 -23.84 -1.22 -2.89
C ARG A 79 -24.45 -1.67 -1.56
N LYS A 80 -23.80 -1.39 -0.43
CA LYS A 80 -24.29 -1.71 0.91
C LYS A 80 -25.20 -0.63 1.52
N ALA A 81 -25.27 0.54 0.88
CA ALA A 81 -26.09 1.66 1.30
C ALA A 81 -27.44 1.73 0.55
N LYS A 82 -27.69 0.78 -0.35
CA LYS A 82 -28.98 0.50 -0.98
C LYS A 82 -29.56 -0.75 -0.36
#